data_AF-A0A4Y9XX03-F1
#
_entry.id   AF-A0A4Y9XX03-F1
#
_cell.length_a   1.000
_cell.length_b   1.000
_cell.length_c   1.000
_cell.angle_alpha   90.00
_cell.angle_beta   90.00
_cell.angle_gamma   90.00
#
_symmetry.space_group_name_H-M   'P 1'
#
loop_
_entity.id
_entity.type
_entity.pdbx_description
1 polymer ?
#
loop_
_entity_poly.entity_id
_entity_poly.type
_entity_poly.pdbx_seq_one_letter_code
_entity_poly.pdbx_strand_id
1 'polypeptide(L)'
;MSSARYERLPTTPVDDRDDRSDLEVEEPRTPPVPVDPRFEQPPVAVWKRVALILFIAFMFWLSFAIRTPYKHTPKVVHAHRYSKEHKFRPAASPIITEKLKDGRTRVRGAQPTVRS
;
A
#
# COMPACT_ATOMS: atom_id res chain seq x y z
N MET A 1 -13.75 -25.29 -63.74
CA MET A 1 -13.48 -24.76 -62.38
C MET A 1 -14.23 -25.63 -61.40
N SER A 2 -13.52 -26.40 -60.56
CA SER A 2 -14.12 -27.33 -59.60
C SER A 2 -14.65 -26.55 -58.38
N SER A 3 -15.93 -26.69 -58.05
CA SER A 3 -16.55 -26.03 -56.90
C SER A 3 -16.30 -26.82 -55.62
N ALA A 4 -15.94 -26.13 -54.54
CA ALA A 4 -15.74 -26.74 -53.24
C ALA A 4 -17.05 -27.33 -52.70
N ARG A 5 -17.04 -28.64 -52.42
CA ARG A 5 -18.16 -29.38 -51.85
C ARG A 5 -18.05 -29.26 -50.32
N TYR A 6 -18.89 -28.43 -49.73
CA TYR A 6 -19.00 -28.34 -48.28
C TYR A 6 -19.99 -29.40 -47.78
N GLU A 7 -19.51 -30.25 -46.88
CA GLU A 7 -20.34 -31.20 -46.13
C GLU A 7 -20.67 -30.59 -44.77
N ARG A 8 -21.96 -30.56 -44.41
CA ARG A 8 -22.38 -30.00 -43.12
C ARG A 8 -22.19 -31.03 -42.03
N LEU A 9 -21.54 -30.63 -40.94
CA LEU A 9 -21.50 -31.43 -39.72
C LEU A 9 -22.92 -31.52 -39.14
N PRO A 10 -23.38 -32.72 -38.72
CA PRO A 10 -24.67 -32.88 -38.07
C PRO A 10 -24.66 -32.13 -36.73
N THR A 11 -25.48 -31.10 -36.63
CA THR A 11 -25.72 -30.37 -35.37
C THR A 11 -27.01 -30.90 -34.74
N THR A 12 -27.00 -32.11 -34.22
CA THR A 12 -28.06 -32.58 -33.32
C THR A 12 -27.71 -32.11 -31.91
N PRO A 13 -28.58 -31.32 -31.24
CA PRO A 13 -28.50 -31.24 -29.79
C PRO A 13 -28.92 -32.61 -29.26
N VAL A 14 -27.97 -33.36 -28.71
CA VAL A 14 -28.30 -34.55 -27.93
C VAL A 14 -28.92 -34.04 -26.64
N ASP A 15 -30.23 -34.21 -26.51
CA ASP A 15 -31.00 -33.96 -25.29
C ASP A 15 -30.76 -35.17 -24.37
N ASP A 16 -29.82 -35.05 -23.43
CA ASP A 16 -29.41 -36.11 -22.50
C ASP A 16 -30.44 -36.35 -21.39
N ARG A 17 -31.71 -36.57 -21.75
CA ARG A 17 -32.74 -37.02 -20.81
C ARG A 17 -33.44 -38.24 -21.39
N ASP A 18 -33.27 -39.33 -20.65
CA ASP A 18 -33.92 -40.63 -20.80
C ASP A 18 -33.26 -41.58 -21.82
N ASP A 19 -32.22 -42.29 -21.38
CA ASP A 19 -32.18 -43.76 -21.43
C ASP A 19 -30.93 -44.31 -20.72
N ARG A 20 -31.08 -44.63 -19.42
CA ARG A 20 -30.12 -45.44 -18.67
C ARG A 20 -30.47 -46.92 -18.89
N SER A 21 -29.83 -47.56 -19.87
CA SER A 21 -29.68 -49.02 -19.87
C SER A 21 -28.34 -49.43 -20.51
N ASP A 22 -27.38 -49.74 -19.64
CA ASP A 22 -26.38 -50.81 -19.76
C ASP A 22 -25.79 -51.12 -21.13
N LEU A 23 -25.10 -50.14 -21.73
CA LEU A 23 -24.07 -50.42 -22.72
C LEU A 23 -22.70 -50.13 -22.08
N GLU A 24 -22.01 -51.18 -21.63
CA GLU A 24 -20.56 -51.16 -21.42
C GLU A 24 -19.90 -50.88 -22.77
N VAL A 25 -19.82 -49.61 -23.14
CA VAL A 25 -18.96 -49.12 -24.21
C VAL A 25 -17.55 -49.11 -23.63
N GLU A 26 -16.76 -50.12 -24.01
CA GLU A 26 -15.32 -50.12 -23.80
C GLU A 26 -14.75 -48.88 -24.53
N GLU A 27 -14.58 -47.77 -23.81
CA GLU A 27 -14.03 -46.55 -24.37
C GLU A 27 -12.67 -46.87 -25.00
N PRO A 28 -12.44 -46.56 -26.29
CA PRO A 28 -11.11 -46.66 -26.86
C PRO A 28 -10.22 -45.71 -26.06
N ARG A 29 -9.20 -46.26 -25.40
CA ARG A 29 -8.19 -45.52 -24.64
C ARG A 29 -7.53 -44.50 -25.55
N THR A 30 -8.09 -43.30 -25.59
CA THR A 30 -7.53 -42.18 -26.34
C THR A 30 -6.10 -41.99 -25.84
N PRO A 31 -5.08 -42.01 -26.73
CA PRO A 31 -3.71 -41.78 -26.29
C PRO A 31 -3.64 -40.40 -25.60
N PRO A 32 -2.87 -40.25 -24.51
CA PRO A 32 -2.77 -38.99 -23.80
C PRO A 32 -2.32 -37.91 -24.79
N VAL A 33 -3.17 -36.89 -24.96
CA VAL A 33 -2.85 -35.72 -25.77
C VAL A 33 -1.57 -35.10 -25.17
N PRO A 34 -0.55 -34.77 -25.98
CA PRO A 34 0.66 -34.13 -25.48
C PRO A 34 0.29 -32.81 -24.82
N VAL A 35 0.38 -32.77 -23.50
CA VAL A 35 0.06 -31.58 -22.72
C VAL A 35 1.19 -30.58 -22.89
N ASP A 36 0.90 -29.42 -23.48
CA ASP A 36 1.93 -28.41 -23.73
C ASP A 36 2.32 -27.72 -22.41
N PRO A 37 3.59 -27.85 -21.97
CA PRO A 37 4.07 -27.31 -20.70
C PRO A 37 4.01 -25.77 -20.60
N ARG A 38 3.72 -25.07 -21.71
CA ARG A 38 3.45 -23.63 -21.69
C ARG A 38 2.14 -23.26 -21.00
N PHE A 39 1.16 -24.17 -21.03
CA PHE A 39 -0.18 -23.91 -20.50
C PHE A 39 -0.39 -24.49 -19.09
N GLU A 40 0.56 -25.29 -18.58
CA GLU A 40 0.54 -25.82 -17.22
C GLU A 40 1.48 -25.02 -16.30
N GLN A 41 1.00 -23.88 -15.82
CA GLN A 41 1.70 -23.20 -14.73
C GLN A 41 1.23 -23.78 -13.39
N PRO A 42 2.12 -24.35 -12.57
CA PRO A 42 1.72 -24.87 -11.27
C PRO A 42 1.16 -23.72 -10.41
N PRO A 43 0.02 -23.93 -9.73
CA PRO A 43 -0.60 -22.89 -8.93
C PRO A 43 0.37 -22.43 -7.83
N VAL A 44 0.50 -21.12 -7.66
CA VAL A 44 1.35 -20.57 -6.59
C VAL A 44 0.91 -21.11 -5.22
N ALA A 45 1.88 -21.62 -4.45
CA ALA A 45 1.64 -22.19 -3.13
C ALA A 45 0.89 -21.21 -2.21
N VAL A 46 -0.08 -21.71 -1.45
CA VAL A 46 -0.97 -20.92 -0.59
C VAL A 46 -0.20 -20.01 0.36
N TRP A 47 0.92 -20.49 0.92
CA TRP A 47 1.79 -19.69 1.80
C TRP A 47 2.31 -18.40 1.14
N LYS A 48 2.65 -18.45 -0.16
CA LYS A 48 3.11 -17.26 -0.89
C LYS A 48 1.99 -16.23 -1.01
N ARG A 49 0.74 -16.67 -1.15
CA ARG A 49 -0.45 -15.78 -1.17
C ARG A 49 -0.68 -15.15 0.20
N VAL A 50 -0.56 -15.93 1.27
CA VAL A 50 -0.68 -15.44 2.66
C VAL A 50 0.42 -14.42 2.96
N ALA A 51 1.67 -14.72 2.61
CA ALA A 51 2.80 -13.81 2.79
C ALA A 51 2.60 -12.50 2.01
N LEU A 52 2.08 -12.56 0.78
CA LEU A 52 1.76 -11.37 -0.01
C LEU A 52 0.69 -10.50 0.66
N ILE A 53 -0.40 -11.11 1.15
CA ILE A 53 -1.47 -10.39 1.86
C ILE A 53 -0.93 -9.72 3.12
N LEU A 54 -0.12 -10.44 3.89
CA LEU A 54 0.49 -9.92 5.11
C LEU A 54 1.45 -8.77 4.80
N PHE A 55 2.24 -8.89 3.73
CA PHE A 55 3.14 -7.82 3.28
C PHE A 55 2.38 -6.56 2.87
N ILE A 56 1.26 -6.69 2.14
CA ILE A 56 0.41 -5.57 1.76
C ILE A 56 -0.19 -4.92 3.03
N ALA A 57 -0.75 -5.71 3.94
CA ALA A 57 -1.31 -5.22 5.20
C ALA A 57 -0.24 -4.49 6.04
N PHE A 58 0.98 -5.03 6.09
CA PHE A 58 2.12 -4.41 6.75
C PHE A 58 2.48 -3.06 6.11
N MET A 59 2.48 -2.95 4.78
CA MET A 59 2.73 -1.68 4.09
C MET A 59 1.66 -0.63 4.42
N PHE A 60 0.38 -1.02 4.47
CA PHE A 60 -0.69 -0.13 4.90
C PHE A 60 -0.52 0.32 6.35
N TRP A 61 -0.20 -0.61 7.24
CA TRP A 61 0.06 -0.30 8.65
C TRP A 61 1.27 0.64 8.80
N LEU A 62 2.38 0.37 8.11
CA LEU A 62 3.58 1.19 8.15
C LEU A 62 3.31 2.61 7.63
N SER A 63 2.57 2.73 6.53
CA SER A 63 2.15 4.03 6.00
C SER A 63 1.35 4.82 7.03
N PHE A 64 0.49 4.16 7.81
CA PHE A 64 -0.30 4.80 8.85
C PHE A 64 0.54 5.12 10.10
N ALA A 65 1.47 4.24 10.46
CA ALA A 65 2.38 4.43 11.58
C ALA A 65 3.29 5.66 11.38
N ILE A 66 3.87 5.83 10.19
CA ILE A 66 4.70 6.99 9.84
C ILE A 66 3.87 8.29 9.81
N ARG A 67 2.59 8.19 9.47
CA ARG A 67 1.69 9.36 9.45
C ARG A 67 1.39 9.91 10.85
N THR A 68 1.74 9.22 11.93
CA THR A 68 1.59 9.81 13.27
C THR A 68 2.59 10.96 13.45
N PRO A 69 2.13 12.23 13.55
CA PRO A 69 3.04 13.32 13.81
C PRO A 69 3.59 13.13 15.22
N TYR A 70 4.91 12.99 15.34
CA TYR A 70 5.60 13.11 16.61
C TYR A 70 5.14 14.41 17.25
N LYS A 71 4.34 14.33 18.31
CA LYS A 71 3.86 15.51 19.04
C LYS A 71 5.04 16.10 19.80
N HIS A 72 5.87 16.89 19.12
CA HIS A 72 6.84 17.75 19.79
C HIS A 72 6.05 18.76 20.62
N THR A 73 5.97 18.53 21.93
CA THR A 73 5.53 19.56 22.85
C THR A 73 6.52 20.72 22.76
N PRO A 74 6.08 21.95 22.44
CA PRO A 74 6.99 23.06 22.28
C PRO A 74 7.65 23.35 23.63
N LYS A 75 8.94 23.07 23.74
CA LYS A 75 9.74 23.44 24.92
C LYS A 75 9.96 24.95 24.88
N VAL A 76 9.14 25.70 25.61
CA VAL A 76 9.34 27.14 25.81
C VAL A 76 10.58 27.32 26.69
N VAL A 77 11.72 27.63 26.06
CA VAL A 77 12.97 27.93 26.77
C VAL A 77 12.88 29.37 27.25
N HIS A 78 12.64 29.55 28.55
CA HIS A 78 12.70 30.85 29.19
C HIS A 78 14.17 31.19 29.45
N ALA A 79 14.71 32.19 28.75
CA ALA A 79 16.06 32.66 29.03
C ALA A 79 16.07 33.44 30.35
N HIS A 80 16.94 33.05 31.28
CA HIS A 80 17.23 33.86 32.46
C HIS A 80 18.06 35.08 32.02
N ARG A 81 17.38 36.20 31.75
CA ARG A 81 17.99 37.41 31.18
C ARG A 81 18.88 38.19 32.16
N TYR A 82 18.64 38.08 33.47
CA TYR A 82 19.37 38.88 34.46
C TYR A 82 20.12 37.97 35.43
N SER A 83 21.42 38.20 35.58
CA SER A 83 22.13 37.73 36.77
C SER A 83 21.55 38.44 38.00
N LYS A 84 21.64 37.83 39.19
CA LYS A 84 21.09 38.40 40.44
C LYS A 84 21.60 39.83 40.72
N GLU A 85 22.73 40.19 40.13
CA GLU A 85 23.45 41.44 40.33
C GLU A 85 22.93 42.61 39.45
N HIS A 86 22.16 42.36 38.39
CA HIS A 86 21.76 43.39 37.41
C HIS A 86 20.24 43.54 37.23
N LYS A 87 19.49 43.31 38.31
CA LYS A 87 18.01 43.31 38.34
C LYS A 87 17.35 44.68 38.07
N PHE A 88 18.08 45.79 38.22
CA PHE A 88 17.52 47.14 38.34
C PHE A 88 17.57 48.02 37.07
N ARG A 89 17.84 47.46 35.89
CA ARG A 89 17.67 48.23 34.65
C ARG A 89 16.20 48.21 34.24
N PRO A 90 15.56 49.35 33.91
CA PRO A 90 14.16 49.39 33.50
C PRO A 90 13.98 48.44 32.31
N ALA A 91 13.18 47.39 32.54
CA ALA A 91 13.17 46.21 31.69
C ALA A 91 12.53 46.53 30.34
N ALA A 92 13.31 46.42 29.26
CA ALA A 92 12.72 46.10 27.96
C ALA A 92 11.97 44.76 28.10
N SER A 93 10.77 44.67 27.52
CA SER A 93 9.91 43.48 27.61
C SER A 93 10.67 42.18 27.29
N PRO A 94 10.31 41.05 27.93
CA PRO A 94 11.01 39.79 27.74
C PRO A 94 11.02 39.38 26.27
N ILE A 95 12.19 38.92 25.78
CA ILE A 95 12.30 38.31 24.45
C ILE A 95 11.98 36.83 24.60
N ILE A 96 10.90 36.41 23.96
CA ILE A 96 10.44 35.03 23.95
C ILE A 96 10.84 34.42 22.60
N THR A 97 11.62 33.34 22.63
CA THR A 97 11.94 32.57 21.42
C THR A 97 11.06 31.33 21.36
N GLU A 98 10.24 31.22 20.32
CA GLU A 98 9.37 30.08 20.05
C GLU A 98 9.97 29.28 18.87
N LYS A 99 10.12 27.97 19.04
CA LYS A 99 10.43 27.08 17.91
C LYS A 99 9.12 26.69 17.23
N LEU A 100 8.91 27.18 16.01
CA LEU A 100 7.74 26.87 15.21
C LEU A 100 7.84 25.45 14.63
N LYS A 101 6.70 24.91 14.19
CA LYS A 101 6.57 23.56 13.60
C LYS A 101 7.50 23.36 12.39
N ASP A 102 7.86 24.45 11.71
CA ASP A 102 8.74 24.47 10.55
C ASP A 102 10.24 24.51 10.92
N GLY A 103 10.60 24.32 12.19
CA GLY A 103 11.97 24.39 12.70
C GLY A 103 12.54 25.81 12.85
N ARG A 104 11.83 26.81 12.30
CA ARG A 104 12.19 28.23 12.38
C ARG A 104 12.01 28.76 13.81
N THR A 105 12.93 29.61 14.24
CA THR A 105 12.82 30.33 15.53
C THR A 105 12.05 31.62 15.31
N ARG A 106 10.85 31.73 15.89
CA ARG A 106 10.08 32.97 15.92
C ARG A 106 10.40 33.72 17.21
N VAL A 107 10.88 34.94 17.08
CA VAL A 107 11.15 35.81 18.22
C VAL A 107 9.96 36.72 18.43
N ARG A 108 9.37 36.74 19.63
CA ARG A 108 8.31 37.65 20.06
C ARG A 108 8.85 38.56 21.18
N GLY A 109 8.51 39.85 21.16
CA GLY A 109 8.94 40.84 22.15
C GLY A 109 9.62 42.06 21.54
N ALA A 110 10.12 42.98 22.39
CA ALA A 110 10.88 44.14 21.95
C ALA A 110 12.21 43.69 21.31
N GLN A 111 12.28 43.75 19.98
CA GLN A 111 13.51 43.47 19.25
C GLN A 111 14.52 44.59 19.50
N PRO A 112 15.80 44.30 19.74
CA PRO A 112 16.82 45.32 19.78
C PRO A 112 16.91 45.94 18.38
N THR A 113 16.54 47.21 18.24
CA THR A 113 16.82 47.96 17.03
C THR A 113 18.33 48.18 16.96
N VAL A 114 18.97 47.56 15.97
CA VAL A 114 20.37 47.87 15.66
C VAL A 114 20.37 49.28 15.09
N ARG A 115 20.87 50.25 15.85
CA ARG A 115 21.18 51.58 15.30
C ARG A 115 22.48 51.42 14.51
N SER A 116 22.42 51.63 13.20
CA SER A 116 23.63 51.79 12.37
C SER A 116 24.34 53.08 12.71
#